data_AF-A0A0W8CG74-F1
#
_entry.id   AF-A0A0W8CG74-F1
#
_cell.length_a   1.000
_cell.length_b   1.000
_cell.length_c   1.000
_cell.angle_alpha   90.00
_cell.angle_beta   90.00
_cell.angle_gamma   90.00
#
_symmetry.space_group_name_H-M   'P 1'
#
loop_
_entity.id
_entity.type
_entity.pdbx_description
1 polymer ?
#
loop_
_entity_poly.entity_id
_entity_poly.type
_entity_poly.pdbx_seq_one_letter_code
_entity_poly.pdbx_strand_id
1 'polypeptide(L)'
;MGLEELQPGNTLRAKATAVAAFSKFLKGEEVEEEFVRKCIEADEKPSQEQKIIEHQAAVIKHLIENSKRQDARMDMLEAKINGDPIAATHKRNRQDEDAADVSEPKKKQRRGSATHLHATWFTWYAQEPRWYAGEPKQQRSKAKLLVAFMKLFLKDGFVLDDKSADYRDRVLEHGKRAEDAVLAYLKKEHGINSRGSSAVLKHLQGIHSAGSLNAMIQRHRRLLQTPAIQDPAPGYTQDVLEEVSK
;
A
#
# COMPACT_ATOMS: atom_id res chain seq x y z
N MET A 1 27.64 36.08 40.13
CA MET A 1 28.44 37.03 39.35
C MET A 1 28.30 36.66 37.89
N GLY A 2 27.64 37.52 37.12
CA GLY A 2 27.32 37.27 35.71
C GLY A 2 28.56 37.45 34.83
N LEU A 3 28.61 36.73 33.70
CA LEU A 3 29.70 36.83 32.71
C LEU A 3 29.97 38.26 32.18
N GLU A 4 29.02 39.19 32.37
CA GLU A 4 29.14 40.60 32.01
C GLU A 4 30.01 41.42 32.98
N GLU A 5 30.16 40.99 34.23
CA GLU A 5 30.93 41.71 35.27
C GLU A 5 32.46 41.55 35.11
N LEU A 6 32.90 40.67 34.20
CA LEU A 6 34.32 40.39 33.92
C LEU A 6 34.85 41.09 32.65
N GLN A 7 34.06 41.97 32.03
CA GLN A 7 34.48 42.63 30.79
C GLN A 7 35.38 43.86 31.05
N PRO A 8 36.50 44.02 30.29
CA PRO A 8 37.36 45.20 30.41
C PRO A 8 36.56 46.50 30.21
N GLY A 9 36.76 47.52 31.05
CA GLY A 9 35.94 48.75 31.05
C GLY A 9 35.81 49.46 29.70
N ASN A 10 36.78 49.29 28.79
CA ASN A 10 36.72 49.80 27.41
C ASN A 10 35.62 49.14 26.57
N THR A 11 35.37 47.84 26.77
CA THR A 11 34.31 47.10 26.07
C THR A 11 32.92 47.47 26.58
N LEU A 12 32.78 47.76 27.88
CA LEU A 12 31.54 48.28 28.46
C LEU A 12 31.19 49.67 27.90
N ARG A 13 32.19 50.56 27.79
CA ARG A 13 32.01 51.88 27.17
C ARG A 13 31.66 51.79 25.69
N ALA A 14 32.34 50.91 24.94
CA ALA A 14 32.03 50.69 23.52
C ALA A 14 30.59 50.18 23.31
N LYS A 15 30.13 49.23 24.14
CA LYS A 15 28.75 48.75 24.14
C LYS A 15 27.75 49.87 24.45
N ALA A 16 28.01 50.67 25.49
CA ALA A 16 27.15 51.79 25.85
C ALA A 16 27.04 52.82 24.71
N THR A 17 28.15 53.14 24.05
CA THR A 17 28.16 54.02 22.88
C THR A 17 27.38 53.44 21.70
N ALA A 18 27.52 52.14 21.43
CA ALA A 18 26.80 51.45 20.37
C ALA A 18 25.28 51.44 20.64
N VAL A 19 24.87 51.14 21.87
CA VAL A 19 23.46 51.17 22.30
C VAL A 19 22.88 52.59 22.21
N ALA A 20 23.65 53.61 22.62
CA ALA A 20 23.22 55.00 22.51
C ALA A 20 23.07 55.47 21.05
N ALA A 21 24.01 55.08 20.18
CA ALA A 21 23.94 55.37 18.75
C ALA A 21 22.72 54.69 18.10
N PHE A 22 22.48 53.42 18.44
CA PHE A 22 21.32 52.67 17.96
C PHE A 22 19.99 53.26 18.47
N SER A 23 19.91 53.62 19.75
CA SER A 23 18.72 54.27 20.33
C SER A 23 18.42 55.62 19.65
N LYS A 24 19.46 56.37 19.28
CA LYS A 24 19.33 57.64 18.55
C LYS A 24 18.85 57.41 17.12
N PHE A 25 19.33 56.36 16.47
CA PHE A 25 18.88 55.94 15.14
C PHE A 25 17.40 55.56 15.13
N LEU A 26 16.96 54.71 16.07
CA LEU A 26 15.55 54.32 16.20
C LEU A 26 14.61 55.52 16.39
N LYS A 27 15.00 56.49 17.23
CA LYS A 27 14.25 57.74 17.41
C LYS A 27 14.15 58.58 16.13
N GLY A 28 15.17 58.53 15.28
CA GLY A 28 15.18 59.25 14.00
C GLY A 28 14.28 58.62 12.93
N GLU A 29 14.02 57.32 13.03
CA GLU A 29 13.13 56.58 12.14
C GLU A 29 11.71 56.39 12.71
N GLU A 30 11.39 57.03 13.85
CA GLU A 30 10.10 56.87 14.57
C GLU A 30 9.79 55.42 14.97
N VAL A 31 10.83 54.59 15.20
CA VAL A 31 10.67 53.19 15.62
C VAL A 31 10.88 53.07 17.13
N GLU A 32 9.94 52.45 17.83
CA GLU A 32 10.03 52.23 19.28
C GLU A 32 10.93 51.03 19.62
N GLU A 33 11.73 51.13 20.69
CA GLU A 33 12.62 50.05 21.12
C GLU A 33 11.86 48.76 21.52
N GLU A 34 10.66 48.92 22.08
CA GLU A 34 9.72 47.83 22.36
C GLU A 34 9.30 47.09 21.06
N PHE A 35 9.11 47.83 19.97
CA PHE A 35 8.77 47.24 18.66
C PHE A 35 9.91 46.39 18.12
N VAL A 36 11.16 46.89 18.17
CA VAL A 36 12.36 46.13 17.76
C VAL A 36 12.52 44.86 18.60
N ARG A 37 12.35 44.96 19.92
CA ARG A 37 12.39 43.79 20.82
C ARG A 37 11.34 42.75 20.43
N LYS A 38 10.11 43.19 20.17
CA LYS A 38 9.01 42.31 19.75
C LYS A 38 9.26 41.66 18.38
N CYS A 39 9.92 42.35 17.45
CA CYS A 39 10.33 41.78 16.17
C CYS A 39 11.38 40.67 16.36
N ILE A 40 12.38 40.89 17.20
CA ILE A 40 13.42 39.89 17.50
C ILE A 40 12.80 38.63 18.15
N GLU A 41 11.90 38.81 19.12
CA GLU A 41 11.19 37.69 19.78
C GLU A 41 10.22 36.94 18.84
N ALA A 42 9.69 37.61 17.81
CA ALA A 42 8.85 36.98 16.81
C ALA A 42 9.69 36.15 15.82
N ASP A 43 10.88 36.62 15.46
CA ASP A 43 11.84 35.90 14.60
C ASP A 43 12.45 34.67 15.30
N GLU A 44 12.64 34.71 16.62
CA GLU A 44 13.15 33.55 17.38
C GLU A 44 12.12 32.42 17.56
N LYS A 45 10.82 32.71 17.44
CA LYS A 45 9.78 31.69 17.59
C LYS A 45 9.65 30.93 16.28
N PRO A 46 9.87 29.60 16.27
CA PRO A 46 9.68 28.82 15.04
C PRO A 46 8.24 29.01 14.57
N SER A 47 8.12 29.51 13.33
CA SER A 47 6.83 29.72 12.69
C SER A 47 6.01 28.44 12.79
N GLN A 48 4.69 28.59 12.84
CA GLN A 48 3.78 27.45 12.81
C GLN A 48 4.07 26.52 11.62
N GLU A 49 4.50 27.10 10.49
CA GLU A 49 4.94 26.37 9.30
C GLU A 49 6.19 25.51 9.57
N GLN A 50 7.17 26.04 10.29
CA GLN A 50 8.41 25.33 10.61
C GLN A 50 8.14 24.12 11.51
N LYS A 51 7.24 24.26 12.48
CA LYS A 51 6.78 23.14 13.33
C LYS A 51 6.07 22.05 12.52
N ILE A 52 5.26 22.45 11.53
CA ILE A 52 4.57 21.52 10.64
C ILE A 52 5.59 20.77 9.77
N ILE A 53 6.57 21.48 9.21
CA ILE A 53 7.64 20.88 8.38
C ILE A 53 8.46 19.88 9.21
N GLU A 54 8.86 20.25 10.42
CA GLU A 54 9.60 19.35 11.33
C GLU A 54 8.80 18.11 11.70
N HIS A 55 7.51 18.28 12.02
CA HIS A 55 6.62 17.16 12.31
C HIS A 55 6.47 16.22 11.10
N GLN A 56 6.24 16.78 9.90
CA GLN A 56 6.15 16.00 8.67
C GLN A 56 7.46 15.27 8.36
N ALA A 57 8.62 15.92 8.55
CA ALA A 57 9.92 15.29 8.39
C ALA A 57 10.12 14.12 9.36
N ALA A 58 9.70 14.27 10.62
CA ALA A 58 9.73 13.19 11.61
C ALA A 58 8.82 12.02 11.21
N VAL A 59 7.61 12.30 10.72
CA VAL A 59 6.67 11.28 10.22
C VAL A 59 7.25 10.53 9.03
N ILE A 60 7.83 11.22 8.05
CA ILE A 60 8.49 10.62 6.88
C ILE A 60 9.64 9.72 7.32
N LYS A 61 10.51 10.20 8.22
CA LYS A 61 11.61 9.40 8.75
C LYS A 61 11.11 8.12 9.43
N HIS A 62 10.07 8.22 10.25
CA HIS A 62 9.47 7.06 10.91
C HIS A 62 8.85 6.07 9.90
N LEU A 63 8.20 6.56 8.85
CA LEU A 63 7.64 5.71 7.79
C LEU A 63 8.73 4.97 7.01
N ILE A 64 9.84 5.64 6.69
CA ILE A 64 11.00 5.01 6.03
C ILE A 64 11.60 3.92 6.92
N GLU A 65 11.79 4.20 8.21
CA GLU A 65 12.31 3.25 9.20
C GLU A 65 11.41 2.00 9.30
N ASN A 66 10.09 2.21 9.35
CA ASN A 66 9.12 1.13 9.42
C ASN A 66 9.10 0.30 8.14
N SER A 67 9.23 0.94 6.95
CA SER A 67 9.35 0.23 5.68
C SER A 67 10.59 -0.66 5.66
N LYS A 68 11.77 -0.11 5.99
CA LYS A 68 13.02 -0.89 6.06
C LYS A 68 12.93 -2.07 7.03
N ARG A 69 12.28 -1.86 8.19
CA ARG A 69 12.05 -2.94 9.17
C ARG A 69 11.10 -4.00 8.64
N GLN A 70 10.09 -3.62 7.86
CA GLN A 70 9.19 -4.55 7.20
C GLN A 70 9.92 -5.35 6.11
N ASP A 71 10.77 -4.71 5.31
CA ASP A 71 11.58 -5.36 4.27
C ASP A 71 12.56 -6.37 4.89
N ALA A 72 13.27 -6.00 5.95
CA ALA A 72 14.16 -6.92 6.66
C ALA A 72 13.41 -8.12 7.28
N ARG A 73 12.18 -7.90 7.77
CA ARG A 73 11.32 -8.99 8.26
C ARG A 73 10.83 -9.87 7.12
N MET A 74 10.61 -9.31 5.93
CA MET A 74 10.25 -10.05 4.72
C MET A 74 11.42 -10.93 4.28
N ASP A 75 12.63 -10.39 4.17
CA ASP A 75 13.84 -11.15 3.80
C ASP A 75 14.08 -12.34 4.75
N MET A 76 13.90 -12.15 6.06
CA MET A 76 14.01 -13.23 7.04
C MET A 76 12.94 -14.31 6.89
N LEU A 77 11.70 -13.93 6.56
CA LEU A 77 10.62 -14.90 6.32
C LEU A 77 10.85 -15.66 5.01
N GLU A 78 11.29 -14.97 3.96
CA GLU A 78 11.64 -15.59 2.69
C GLU A 78 12.82 -16.55 2.84
N ALA A 79 13.85 -16.17 3.61
CA ALA A 79 14.96 -17.05 3.94
C ALA A 79 14.52 -18.31 4.70
N LYS A 80 13.60 -18.19 5.67
CA LYS A 80 13.05 -19.34 6.40
C LYS A 80 12.18 -20.25 5.53
N ILE A 81 11.37 -19.67 4.63
CA ILE A 81 10.53 -20.42 3.69
C ILE A 81 11.39 -21.14 2.64
N ASN A 82 12.52 -20.55 2.26
CA ASN A 82 13.47 -21.16 1.31
C ASN A 82 14.47 -22.12 1.99
N GLY A 83 14.58 -22.08 3.33
CA GLY A 83 15.64 -22.72 4.11
C GLY A 83 15.30 -24.06 4.77
N ASP A 84 14.04 -24.37 5.10
CA ASP A 84 13.71 -25.59 5.87
C ASP A 84 12.60 -26.46 5.24
N PRO A 85 12.87 -27.74 4.93
CA PRO A 85 11.84 -28.72 4.68
C PRO A 85 11.24 -29.17 6.02
N ILE A 86 10.03 -28.71 6.32
CA ILE A 86 8.99 -29.32 7.18
C ILE A 86 9.52 -30.39 8.15
N ALA A 87 9.79 -30.00 9.39
CA ALA A 87 9.96 -30.93 10.50
C ALA A 87 8.88 -30.70 11.57
N ALA A 88 8.35 -31.82 12.07
CA ALA A 88 7.40 -31.99 13.17
C ALA A 88 5.92 -31.73 12.86
N THR A 89 5.22 -32.74 12.35
CA THR A 89 4.45 -33.69 13.18
C THR A 89 3.69 -34.68 12.28
N HIS A 90 4.17 -35.92 12.19
CA HIS A 90 3.40 -37.16 12.45
C HIS A 90 4.25 -38.39 12.13
N LYS A 91 4.59 -39.16 13.17
CA LYS A 91 5.21 -40.48 13.11
C LYS A 91 4.28 -41.48 12.40
N ARG A 92 4.80 -42.24 11.42
CA ARG A 92 4.75 -43.73 11.38
C ARG A 92 5.55 -44.28 10.18
N ASN A 93 6.73 -44.79 10.50
CA ASN A 93 7.27 -46.12 10.16
C ASN A 93 7.07 -46.68 8.74
N ARG A 94 8.15 -46.81 7.94
CA ARG A 94 8.90 -48.08 7.74
C ARG A 94 10.10 -47.87 6.79
N GLN A 95 11.17 -48.62 7.05
CA GLN A 95 12.47 -48.74 6.35
C GLN A 95 12.30 -49.22 4.87
N ASP A 96 13.23 -49.12 3.91
CA ASP A 96 14.69 -49.36 3.89
C ASP A 96 15.42 -48.65 2.71
N GLU A 97 16.76 -48.56 2.88
CA GLU A 97 17.97 -48.44 2.03
C GLU A 97 17.85 -48.76 0.50
N ASP A 98 18.70 -48.36 -0.47
CA ASP A 98 20.06 -47.80 -0.48
C ASP A 98 20.46 -47.26 -1.90
N ALA A 99 21.53 -46.45 -1.92
CA ALA A 99 22.58 -46.23 -2.95
C ALA A 99 22.34 -45.64 -4.38
N ALA A 100 22.96 -44.45 -4.55
CA ALA A 100 23.89 -44.01 -5.62
C ALA A 100 23.40 -43.62 -7.04
N ASP A 101 23.54 -42.32 -7.36
CA ASP A 101 24.51 -41.75 -8.33
C ASP A 101 23.96 -40.54 -9.13
N VAL A 102 24.88 -39.63 -9.42
CA VAL A 102 24.82 -38.22 -9.78
C VAL A 102 24.00 -37.91 -11.04
N SER A 103 23.08 -36.95 -10.92
CA SER A 103 22.75 -35.94 -11.94
C SER A 103 21.91 -34.84 -11.28
N GLU A 104 22.49 -33.68 -10.98
CA GLU A 104 21.75 -32.53 -10.44
C GLU A 104 20.63 -32.08 -11.41
N PRO A 105 19.33 -32.16 -11.04
CA PRO A 105 18.30 -31.45 -11.76
C PRO A 105 18.17 -30.08 -11.10
N LYS A 106 18.46 -29.01 -11.86
CA LYS A 106 18.19 -27.61 -11.51
C LYS A 106 16.92 -27.51 -10.66
N LYS A 107 17.06 -26.99 -9.42
CA LYS A 107 15.96 -26.79 -8.48
C LYS A 107 14.86 -25.97 -9.17
N LYS A 108 13.80 -26.65 -9.65
CA LYS A 108 12.55 -26.01 -10.02
C LYS A 108 12.05 -25.32 -8.76
N GLN A 109 11.95 -23.99 -8.78
CA GLN A 109 11.24 -23.23 -7.75
C GLN A 109 9.91 -23.95 -7.47
N ARG A 110 9.72 -24.43 -6.24
CA ARG A 110 8.42 -24.92 -5.78
C ARG A 110 7.46 -23.75 -5.87
N ARG A 111 6.67 -23.69 -6.94
CA ARG A 111 5.49 -22.82 -7.01
C ARG A 111 4.64 -23.15 -5.79
N GLY A 112 4.40 -22.17 -4.93
CA GLY A 112 3.33 -22.25 -3.95
C GLY A 112 2.03 -22.69 -4.65
N SER A 113 1.19 -23.44 -3.95
CA SER A 113 -0.10 -23.87 -4.48
C SER A 113 -0.81 -22.67 -5.11
N ALA A 114 -1.20 -22.82 -6.38
CA ALA A 114 -1.85 -21.74 -7.11
C ALA A 114 -3.16 -21.40 -6.40
N THR A 115 -3.26 -20.20 -5.81
CA THR A 115 -4.53 -19.73 -5.28
C THR A 115 -5.48 -19.51 -6.46
N HIS A 116 -6.65 -20.14 -6.39
CA HIS A 116 -7.72 -19.97 -7.37
C HIS A 116 -8.30 -18.56 -7.28
N LEU A 117 -8.79 -18.02 -8.40
CA LEU A 117 -9.33 -16.66 -8.47
C LEU A 117 -10.57 -16.51 -7.58
N HIS A 118 -11.47 -17.50 -7.60
CA HIS A 118 -12.66 -17.53 -6.76
C HIS A 118 -12.33 -17.57 -5.26
N ALA A 119 -11.17 -18.10 -4.87
CA ALA A 119 -10.72 -18.06 -3.49
C ALA A 119 -10.39 -16.62 -3.06
N THR A 120 -9.70 -15.85 -3.92
CA THR A 120 -9.45 -14.42 -3.68
C THR A 120 -10.73 -13.58 -3.66
N TRP A 121 -11.69 -13.89 -4.54
CA TRP A 121 -13.03 -13.29 -4.52
C TRP A 121 -13.77 -13.61 -3.22
N PHE A 122 -13.78 -14.88 -2.81
CA PHE A 122 -14.44 -15.31 -1.60
C PHE A 122 -13.82 -14.66 -0.36
N THR A 123 -12.49 -14.59 -0.27
CA THR A 123 -11.81 -13.90 0.84
C THR A 123 -12.11 -12.39 0.84
N TRP A 124 -12.31 -11.79 -0.33
CA TRP A 124 -12.62 -10.35 -0.45
C TRP A 124 -14.01 -9.99 0.09
N TYR A 125 -14.99 -10.90 -0.05
CA TYR A 125 -16.39 -10.66 0.29
C TYR A 125 -16.85 -11.36 1.57
N ALA A 126 -16.50 -12.65 1.76
CA ALA A 126 -17.02 -13.46 2.85
C ALA A 126 -16.24 -13.37 4.17
N GLN A 127 -15.04 -12.77 4.16
CA GLN A 127 -14.27 -12.51 5.38
C GLN A 127 -14.54 -11.10 5.89
N GLU A 128 -14.92 -11.02 7.17
CA GLU A 128 -15.33 -9.81 7.87
C GLU A 128 -14.41 -8.60 7.56
N PRO A 129 -14.95 -7.49 7.03
CA PRO A 129 -14.15 -6.35 6.59
C PRO A 129 -13.71 -5.48 7.78
N ARG A 130 -12.81 -6.00 8.61
CA ARG A 130 -11.94 -5.17 9.47
C ARG A 130 -10.63 -4.82 8.76
N TRP A 131 -10.71 -4.59 7.44
CA TRP A 131 -9.62 -4.09 6.60
C TRP A 131 -8.29 -4.84 6.77
N TYR A 132 -8.36 -6.18 6.84
CA TYR A 132 -7.20 -7.09 6.84
C TYR A 132 -6.10 -6.63 7.80
N ALA A 133 -6.32 -6.60 9.10
CA ALA A 133 -5.26 -6.29 10.06
C ALA A 133 -4.20 -7.42 10.11
N GLY A 134 -3.34 -7.55 9.09
CA GLY A 134 -2.24 -8.54 9.09
C GLY A 134 -1.58 -8.87 7.76
N GLU A 135 -2.26 -8.73 6.60
CA GLU A 135 -1.64 -9.07 5.31
C GLU A 135 -0.73 -7.96 4.78
N PRO A 136 0.38 -8.29 4.08
CA PRO A 136 1.25 -7.30 3.43
C PRO A 136 0.46 -6.38 2.49
N LYS A 137 0.72 -5.07 2.53
CA LYS A 137 0.00 -4.05 1.75
C LYS A 137 -0.03 -4.36 0.23
N GLN A 138 1.04 -4.95 -0.29
CA GLN A 138 1.14 -5.32 -1.71
C GLN A 138 0.18 -6.45 -2.11
N GLN A 139 -0.01 -7.45 -1.24
CA GLN A 139 -0.93 -8.56 -1.48
C GLN A 139 -2.38 -8.08 -1.56
N ARG A 140 -2.75 -7.12 -0.70
CA ARG A 140 -4.07 -6.48 -0.74
C ARG A 140 -4.32 -5.72 -2.04
N SER A 141 -3.32 -4.96 -2.51
CA SER A 141 -3.44 -4.23 -3.77
C SER A 141 -3.63 -5.19 -4.95
N LYS A 142 -2.86 -6.29 -5.00
CA LYS A 142 -3.00 -7.33 -6.01
C LYS A 142 -4.35 -8.05 -5.94
N ALA A 143 -4.82 -8.38 -4.74
CA ALA A 143 -6.13 -8.99 -4.54
C ALA A 143 -7.26 -8.04 -4.97
N LYS A 144 -7.20 -6.77 -4.58
CA LYS A 144 -8.14 -5.72 -5.01
C LYS A 144 -8.20 -5.62 -6.53
N LEU A 145 -7.04 -5.56 -7.17
CA LEU A 145 -6.94 -5.42 -8.63
C LEU A 145 -7.48 -6.67 -9.35
N LEU A 146 -7.16 -7.86 -8.83
CA LEU A 146 -7.67 -9.12 -9.37
C LEU A 146 -9.20 -9.20 -9.25
N VAL A 147 -9.76 -8.85 -8.09
CA VAL A 147 -11.20 -8.80 -7.86
C VAL A 147 -11.86 -7.78 -8.79
N ALA A 148 -11.27 -6.60 -8.97
CA ALA A 148 -11.76 -5.60 -9.91
C ALA A 148 -11.80 -6.14 -11.36
N PHE A 149 -10.75 -6.84 -11.80
CA PHE A 149 -10.79 -7.49 -13.10
C PHE A 149 -11.86 -8.58 -13.17
N MET A 150 -12.01 -9.42 -12.15
CA MET A 150 -13.04 -10.47 -12.11
C MET A 150 -14.46 -9.88 -12.26
N LYS A 151 -14.75 -8.73 -11.65
CA LYS A 151 -16.04 -8.02 -11.81
C LYS A 151 -16.35 -7.69 -13.26
N LEU A 152 -15.34 -7.35 -14.06
CA LEU A 152 -15.53 -7.01 -15.48
C LEU A 152 -16.04 -8.18 -16.32
N PHE A 153 -15.86 -9.42 -15.87
CA PHE A 153 -16.29 -10.61 -16.61
C PHE A 153 -17.72 -11.05 -16.25
N LEU A 154 -18.33 -10.44 -15.24
CA LEU A 154 -19.75 -10.62 -14.91
C LEU A 154 -20.58 -9.72 -15.82
N LYS A 155 -21.10 -10.29 -16.91
CA LYS A 155 -21.83 -9.55 -17.96
C LYS A 155 -23.18 -9.00 -17.51
N ASP A 156 -23.85 -9.74 -16.64
CA ASP A 156 -25.20 -9.43 -16.16
C ASP A 156 -25.19 -8.72 -14.79
N GLY A 157 -24.00 -8.39 -14.28
CA GLY A 157 -23.83 -7.87 -12.92
C GLY A 157 -23.79 -8.98 -11.86
N PHE A 158 -23.89 -8.58 -10.60
CA PHE A 158 -23.93 -9.48 -9.45
C PHE A 158 -24.61 -8.82 -8.26
N VAL A 159 -25.36 -9.60 -7.48
CA VAL A 159 -26.10 -9.11 -6.33
C VAL A 159 -25.63 -9.87 -5.09
N LEU A 160 -24.95 -9.16 -4.19
CA LEU A 160 -24.47 -9.69 -2.92
C LEU A 160 -25.15 -8.93 -1.77
N ASP A 161 -26.14 -9.57 -1.17
CA ASP A 161 -26.84 -9.05 0.01
C ASP A 161 -26.23 -9.64 1.29
N ASP A 162 -25.53 -8.81 2.04
CA ASP A 162 -24.85 -9.17 3.31
C ASP A 162 -25.82 -9.68 4.38
N LYS A 163 -27.12 -9.35 4.25
CA LYS A 163 -28.16 -9.78 5.21
C LYS A 163 -28.76 -11.14 4.87
N SER A 164 -28.47 -11.69 3.70
CA SER A 164 -29.03 -12.96 3.26
C SER A 164 -28.31 -14.15 3.92
N ALA A 165 -29.07 -15.17 4.32
CA ALA A 165 -28.52 -16.42 4.83
C ALA A 165 -27.60 -17.11 3.79
N ASP A 166 -27.89 -16.92 2.51
CA ASP A 166 -27.15 -17.52 1.39
C ASP A 166 -25.98 -16.64 0.90
N TYR A 167 -25.58 -15.62 1.68
CA TYR A 167 -24.56 -14.64 1.26
C TYR A 167 -23.26 -15.33 0.81
N ARG A 168 -22.71 -16.21 1.65
CA ARG A 168 -21.43 -16.89 1.36
C ARG A 168 -21.52 -17.80 0.14
N ASP A 169 -22.65 -18.45 -0.06
CA ASP A 169 -22.86 -19.32 -1.21
C ASP A 169 -22.98 -18.51 -2.50
N ARG A 170 -23.70 -17.38 -2.47
CA ARG A 170 -23.75 -16.43 -3.59
C ARG A 170 -22.37 -15.84 -3.88
N VAL A 171 -21.60 -15.45 -2.86
CA VAL A 171 -20.21 -14.96 -3.04
C VAL A 171 -19.37 -16.01 -3.77
N LEU A 172 -19.45 -17.28 -3.35
CA LEU A 172 -18.70 -18.37 -3.97
C LEU A 172 -19.15 -18.63 -5.41
N GLU A 173 -20.46 -18.63 -5.68
CA GLU A 173 -21.01 -18.84 -7.01
C GLU A 173 -20.56 -17.75 -7.99
N HIS A 174 -20.68 -16.47 -7.61
CA HIS A 174 -20.24 -15.35 -8.44
C HIS A 174 -18.72 -15.39 -8.64
N GLY A 175 -17.94 -15.75 -7.61
CA GLY A 175 -16.50 -15.92 -7.71
C GLY A 175 -16.10 -17.00 -8.72
N LYS A 176 -16.76 -18.17 -8.69
CA LYS A 176 -16.51 -19.25 -9.66
C LYS A 176 -16.92 -18.85 -11.07
N ARG A 177 -18.10 -18.24 -11.23
CA ARG A 177 -18.60 -17.74 -12.51
C ARG A 177 -17.63 -16.72 -13.13
N ALA A 178 -17.12 -15.80 -12.33
CA ALA A 178 -16.14 -14.82 -12.76
C ALA A 178 -14.79 -15.47 -13.12
N GLU A 179 -14.30 -16.43 -12.33
CA GLU A 179 -13.08 -17.18 -12.66
C GLU A 179 -13.21 -17.91 -14.00
N ASP A 180 -14.29 -18.66 -14.21
CA ASP A 180 -14.52 -19.40 -15.44
C ASP A 180 -14.58 -18.46 -16.65
N ALA A 181 -15.24 -17.31 -16.51
CA ALA A 181 -15.31 -16.29 -17.57
C ALA A 181 -13.93 -15.66 -17.88
N VAL A 182 -13.12 -15.35 -16.85
CA VAL A 182 -11.74 -14.86 -17.02
C VAL A 182 -10.88 -15.89 -17.74
N LEU A 183 -10.90 -17.14 -17.29
CA LEU A 183 -10.09 -18.21 -17.87
C LEU A 183 -10.52 -18.54 -19.30
N ALA A 184 -11.83 -18.53 -19.57
CA ALA A 184 -12.35 -18.72 -20.93
C ALA A 184 -11.90 -17.60 -21.87
N TYR A 185 -11.94 -16.34 -21.42
CA TYR A 185 -11.46 -15.20 -22.18
C TYR A 185 -9.95 -15.30 -22.47
N LEU A 186 -9.13 -15.59 -21.45
CA LEU A 186 -7.68 -15.73 -21.61
C LEU A 186 -7.30 -16.86 -22.57
N LYS A 187 -8.02 -17.98 -22.51
CA LYS A 187 -7.81 -19.11 -23.41
C LYS A 187 -8.22 -18.79 -24.84
N LYS A 188 -9.39 -18.17 -25.03
CA LYS A 188 -9.98 -17.93 -26.36
C LYS A 188 -9.30 -16.78 -27.09
N GLU A 189 -9.12 -15.63 -26.43
CA GLU A 189 -8.66 -14.39 -27.07
C GLU A 189 -7.13 -14.26 -27.08
N HIS A 190 -6.45 -14.92 -26.13
CA HIS A 190 -5.00 -14.78 -25.95
C HIS A 190 -4.22 -16.10 -25.93
N GLY A 191 -4.88 -17.25 -26.03
CA GLY A 191 -4.22 -18.57 -26.03
C GLY A 191 -3.56 -18.95 -24.70
N ILE A 192 -3.90 -18.28 -23.60
CA ILE A 192 -3.24 -18.45 -22.30
C ILE A 192 -4.00 -19.50 -21.47
N ASN A 193 -3.29 -20.56 -21.04
CA ASN A 193 -3.85 -21.63 -20.18
C ASN A 193 -3.48 -21.48 -18.69
N SER A 194 -3.02 -20.30 -18.28
CA SER A 194 -2.63 -20.05 -16.89
C SER A 194 -3.86 -19.99 -15.98
N ARG A 195 -3.80 -20.68 -14.83
CA ARG A 195 -4.91 -20.75 -13.86
C ARG A 195 -4.60 -20.15 -12.49
N GLY A 196 -3.34 -19.78 -12.24
CA GLY A 196 -2.94 -19.21 -10.96
C GLY A 196 -3.21 -17.71 -10.90
N SER A 197 -3.77 -17.24 -9.77
CA SER A 197 -4.09 -15.84 -9.49
C SER A 197 -3.02 -14.84 -9.94
N SER A 198 -1.77 -15.02 -9.51
CA SER A 198 -0.65 -14.12 -9.84
C SER A 198 -0.34 -14.04 -11.33
N ALA A 199 -0.41 -15.17 -12.04
CA ALA A 199 -0.10 -15.22 -13.46
C ALA A 199 -1.27 -14.68 -14.29
N VAL A 200 -2.50 -15.02 -13.92
CA VAL A 200 -3.72 -14.45 -14.51
C VAL A 200 -3.75 -12.93 -14.33
N LEU A 201 -3.44 -12.42 -13.14
CA LEU A 201 -3.36 -10.99 -12.88
C LEU A 201 -2.33 -10.30 -13.80
N LYS A 202 -1.13 -10.89 -13.95
CA LYS A 202 -0.09 -10.34 -14.84
C LYS A 202 -0.57 -10.27 -16.29
N HIS A 203 -1.26 -11.30 -16.78
CA HIS A 203 -1.80 -11.30 -18.13
C HIS A 203 -2.91 -10.26 -18.29
N LEU A 204 -3.84 -10.15 -17.33
CA LEU A 204 -4.91 -9.16 -17.34
C LEU A 204 -4.37 -7.73 -17.33
N GLN A 205 -3.30 -7.46 -16.55
CA GLN A 205 -2.62 -6.17 -16.57
C GLN A 205 -2.02 -5.85 -17.95
N GLY A 206 -1.37 -6.82 -18.60
CA GLY A 206 -0.85 -6.65 -19.95
C GLY A 206 -1.96 -6.34 -20.97
N ILE A 207 -3.07 -7.07 -20.90
CA ILE A 207 -4.23 -6.88 -21.78
C ILE A 207 -4.92 -5.54 -21.52
N HIS A 208 -4.99 -5.12 -20.26
CA HIS A 208 -5.50 -3.80 -19.84
C HIS A 208 -4.64 -2.69 -20.41
N SER A 209 -3.31 -2.78 -20.26
CA SER A 209 -2.37 -1.78 -20.82
C SER A 209 -2.41 -1.67 -22.34
N ALA A 210 -2.87 -2.71 -23.05
CA ALA A 210 -3.11 -2.68 -24.48
C ALA A 210 -4.48 -2.07 -24.88
N GLY A 211 -5.31 -1.71 -23.89
CA GLY A 211 -6.66 -1.16 -24.07
C GLY A 211 -7.74 -2.20 -24.42
N SER A 212 -7.40 -3.50 -24.49
CA SER A 212 -8.34 -4.54 -24.91
C SER A 212 -9.46 -4.81 -23.89
N LEU A 213 -9.30 -4.35 -22.63
CA LEU A 213 -10.36 -4.45 -21.62
C LEU A 213 -11.30 -3.23 -21.58
N ASN A 214 -11.04 -2.16 -22.35
CA ASN A 214 -11.78 -0.90 -22.27
C ASN A 214 -13.30 -1.08 -22.50
N ALA A 215 -13.71 -1.91 -23.47
CA ALA A 215 -15.12 -2.19 -23.71
C ALA A 215 -15.81 -2.88 -22.53
N MET A 216 -15.08 -3.74 -21.78
CA MET A 216 -15.59 -4.38 -20.58
C MET A 216 -15.64 -3.41 -19.39
N ILE A 217 -14.66 -2.52 -19.27
CA ILE A 217 -14.65 -1.44 -18.27
C ILE A 217 -15.87 -0.53 -18.47
N GLN A 218 -16.11 -0.07 -19.69
CA GLN A 218 -17.27 0.76 -20.02
C GLN A 218 -18.59 0.04 -19.74
N ARG A 219 -18.69 -1.27 -20.06
CA ARG A 219 -19.87 -2.07 -19.73
C ARG A 219 -20.09 -2.15 -18.22
N HIS A 220 -19.04 -2.41 -17.46
CA HIS A 220 -19.12 -2.50 -16.01
C HIS A 220 -19.54 -1.18 -15.37
N ARG A 221 -19.00 -0.04 -15.84
CA ARG A 221 -19.43 1.30 -15.40
C ARG A 221 -20.92 1.55 -15.65
N ARG A 222 -21.46 1.14 -16.80
CA ARG A 222 -22.91 1.23 -17.06
C ARG A 222 -23.71 0.36 -16.09
N LEU A 223 -23.23 -0.84 -15.77
CA LEU A 223 -23.90 -1.73 -14.82
C LEU A 223 -23.90 -1.16 -13.38
N LEU A 224 -22.88 -0.42 -12.97
CA LEU A 224 -22.84 0.26 -11.65
C LEU A 224 -23.96 1.30 -11.48
N GLN A 225 -24.53 1.82 -12.57
CA GLN A 225 -25.66 2.76 -12.54
C GLN A 225 -27.03 2.06 -12.48
N THR A 226 -27.05 0.72 -12.46
CA THR A 226 -28.26 -0.11 -12.54
C THR A 226 -28.37 -0.95 -11.27
N PRO A 227 -29.57 -1.34 -10.79
CA PRO A 227 -29.72 -2.31 -9.68
C PRO A 227 -29.17 -3.72 -9.98
N ALA A 228 -28.59 -3.95 -11.16
CA ALA A 228 -27.92 -5.18 -11.55
C ALA A 228 -26.62 -5.44 -10.76
N ILE A 229 -26.04 -4.42 -10.13
CA ILE A 229 -24.89 -4.58 -9.22
C ILE A 229 -25.29 -4.11 -7.82
N GLN A 230 -25.27 -5.05 -6.86
CA GLN A 230 -25.33 -4.75 -5.43
C GLN A 230 -24.04 -5.25 -4.81
N ASP A 231 -23.08 -4.33 -4.67
CA ASP A 231 -21.74 -4.62 -4.18
C ASP A 231 -21.58 -4.08 -2.75
N PRO A 232 -21.40 -4.95 -1.73
CA PRO A 232 -21.19 -4.53 -0.35
C PRO A 232 -19.80 -3.91 -0.11
N ALA A 233 -18.89 -4.00 -1.08
CA ALA A 233 -17.57 -3.37 -0.97
C ALA A 233 -17.67 -1.84 -1.04
N PRO A 234 -16.83 -1.09 -0.30
CA PRO A 234 -16.84 0.38 -0.31
C PRO A 234 -16.73 0.97 -1.72
N GLY A 235 -17.46 2.06 -2.00
CA GLY A 235 -17.55 2.67 -3.33
C GLY A 235 -16.21 2.97 -4.01
N TYR A 236 -15.18 3.36 -3.25
CA TYR A 236 -13.83 3.61 -3.80
C TYR A 236 -13.10 2.35 -4.32
N THR A 237 -13.66 1.16 -4.09
CA THR A 237 -13.16 -0.13 -4.60
C THR A 237 -13.97 -0.67 -5.78
N GLN A 238 -15.03 0.02 -6.18
CA GLN A 238 -15.95 -0.41 -7.24
C GLN A 238 -15.47 0.02 -8.63
N ASP A 239 -14.89 1.23 -8.78
CA ASP A 239 -14.30 1.72 -10.04
C ASP A 239 -12.81 2.02 -9.88
N VAL A 240 -11.99 0.96 -9.87
CA VAL A 240 -10.52 1.06 -9.68
C VAL A 240 -9.77 0.99 -11.02
N LEU A 241 -10.44 0.59 -12.10
CA LEU A 241 -9.82 0.36 -13.40
C LEU A 241 -10.12 1.53 -14.34
N GLU A 242 -9.09 2.27 -14.72
CA GLU A 242 -9.20 3.37 -15.67
C GLU A 242 -9.16 2.87 -17.12
N GLU A 243 -9.77 3.63 -18.03
CA GLU A 243 -9.67 3.35 -19.47
C GLU A 243 -8.29 3.75 -19.97
N VAL A 244 -7.65 2.87 -20.74
CA VAL A 244 -6.34 3.19 -21.32
C VAL A 244 -6.57 3.93 -22.64
N SER A 245 -6.15 5.20 -22.70
CA SER A 245 -6.12 5.96 -23.95
C SER A 245 -5.02 5.42 -24.87
N LYS A 246 -5.36 5.18 -26.14
CA LYS A 246 -4.41 4.77 -27.17
C LYS A 246 -3.72 5.98 -27.80
#